data_AF-A0A1X1KCC6-F1
#
_entry.id   AF-A0A1X1KCC6-F1
#
_cell.length_a   1.000
_cell.length_b   1.000
_cell.length_c   1.000
_cell.angle_alpha   90.00
_cell.angle_beta   90.00
_cell.angle_gamma   90.00
#
_symmetry.space_group_name_H-M   'P 1'
#
loop_
_entity.id
_entity.type
_entity.pdbx_description
1 polymer ?
#
loop_
_entity_poly.entity_id
_entity_poly.type
_entity_poly.pdbx_seq_one_letter_code
_entity_poly.pdbx_strand_id
1 'polypeptide(L)'
;MKKILITFVAIFSLFFCSTVFADDTNTIVSETMTAQQLVNQYATDYDITLEQASDLLGINLYERSSQTYRTISTQITVTNSYKPSISFYCETTEYGTYHGIIRVLRTEINRNYNGMSKQFSGSLYVNLEQADRIFYIINGDFFNNGSSTLSGGLNIGIGESASVNFGGSYVSNHYKYVYHEGRVHF
;
A
#
# COMPACT_ATOMS: atom_id res chain seq x y z
N MET A 1 17.62 -28.30 -52.75
CA MET A 1 17.88 -27.63 -51.46
C MET A 1 16.54 -27.29 -50.83
N LYS A 2 16.16 -27.99 -49.75
CA LYS A 2 14.86 -27.86 -49.07
C LYS A 2 14.86 -26.59 -48.20
N LYS A 3 13.92 -25.67 -48.42
CA LYS A 3 13.66 -24.54 -47.51
C LYS A 3 12.72 -25.02 -46.40
N ILE A 4 13.22 -25.03 -45.17
CA ILE A 4 12.44 -25.30 -43.97
C ILE A 4 11.78 -23.97 -43.56
N LEU A 5 10.46 -23.95 -43.52
CA LEU A 5 9.65 -22.82 -43.06
C LEU A 5 9.43 -23.01 -41.55
N ILE A 6 10.09 -22.20 -40.73
CA ILE A 6 9.90 -22.18 -39.28
C ILE A 6 8.75 -21.20 -39.00
N THR A 7 7.58 -21.73 -38.65
CA THR A 7 6.42 -20.94 -38.24
C THR A 7 6.61 -20.50 -36.79
N PHE A 8 6.81 -19.19 -36.58
CA PHE A 8 6.91 -18.58 -35.25
C PHE A 8 5.49 -18.32 -34.72
N VAL A 9 5.07 -19.08 -33.70
CA VAL A 9 3.80 -18.84 -33.00
C VAL A 9 4.05 -17.80 -31.91
N ALA A 10 3.65 -16.56 -32.16
CA ALA A 10 3.67 -15.51 -31.15
C ALA A 10 2.50 -15.72 -30.18
N ILE A 11 2.80 -16.08 -28.94
CA ILE A 11 1.82 -16.10 -27.83
C ILE A 11 1.59 -14.64 -27.43
N PHE A 12 0.43 -14.11 -27.81
CA PHE A 12 -0.02 -12.79 -27.43
C PHE A 12 -0.53 -12.86 -25.98
N SER A 13 0.34 -12.56 -25.00
CA SER A 13 -0.11 -12.43 -23.61
C SER A 13 -1.01 -11.20 -23.50
N LEU A 14 -2.31 -11.41 -23.28
CA LEU A 14 -3.22 -10.34 -22.88
C LEU A 14 -2.78 -9.82 -21.51
N PHE A 15 -2.03 -8.72 -21.52
CA PHE A 15 -1.85 -7.87 -20.36
C PHE A 15 -3.20 -7.21 -20.09
N PHE A 16 -3.91 -7.68 -19.07
CA PHE A 16 -5.04 -6.94 -18.52
C PHE A 16 -4.49 -5.64 -17.91
N CYS A 17 -4.60 -4.55 -18.66
CA CYS A 17 -4.37 -3.22 -18.13
C CYS A 17 -5.65 -2.80 -17.44
N SER A 18 -5.67 -2.86 -16.10
CA SER A 18 -6.74 -2.28 -15.31
C SER A 18 -6.86 -0.79 -15.66
N THR A 19 -8.06 -0.36 -16.04
CA THR A 19 -8.33 1.04 -16.36
C THR A 19 -8.17 1.89 -15.10
N VAL A 20 -7.10 2.68 -15.05
CA VAL A 20 -6.90 3.72 -14.02
C VAL A 20 -7.71 4.94 -14.43
N PHE A 21 -8.76 5.26 -13.67
CA PHE A 21 -9.41 6.57 -13.76
C PHE A 21 -8.53 7.55 -12.99
N ALA A 22 -7.92 8.50 -13.71
CA ALA A 22 -7.11 9.56 -13.12
C ALA A 22 -8.04 10.65 -12.54
N ASP A 23 -8.32 10.56 -11.25
CA ASP A 23 -8.52 11.75 -10.43
C ASP A 23 -7.13 12.32 -10.08
N ASP A 24 -7.02 13.58 -9.65
CA ASP A 24 -5.74 14.30 -9.40
C ASP A 24 -4.89 13.73 -8.23
N THR A 25 -5.10 12.45 -7.90
CA THR A 25 -4.32 11.67 -6.96
C THR A 25 -3.79 10.45 -7.72
N ASN A 26 -2.48 10.18 -7.63
CA ASN A 26 -1.87 8.92 -8.08
C ASN A 26 -2.29 7.77 -7.13
N THR A 27 -3.61 7.60 -6.97
CA THR A 27 -4.26 6.62 -6.13
C THR A 27 -4.52 5.37 -6.97
N ILE A 28 -4.11 4.22 -6.45
CA ILE A 28 -4.29 2.91 -7.07
C ILE A 28 -5.05 2.04 -6.08
N VAL A 29 -6.18 1.52 -6.50
CA VAL A 29 -6.97 0.54 -5.76
C VAL A 29 -6.69 -0.84 -6.34
N SER A 30 -6.25 -1.79 -5.53
CA SER A 30 -6.03 -3.18 -5.97
C SER A 30 -7.34 -3.84 -6.40
N GLU A 31 -7.28 -4.98 -7.09
CA GLU A 31 -8.44 -5.88 -7.23
C GLU A 31 -8.96 -6.37 -5.86
N THR A 32 -10.22 -6.84 -5.83
CA THR A 32 -10.83 -7.43 -4.63
C THR A 32 -10.09 -8.71 -4.23
N MET A 33 -9.75 -8.84 -2.95
CA MET A 33 -9.05 -10.00 -2.41
C MET A 33 -9.84 -10.69 -1.30
N THR A 34 -9.58 -11.98 -1.13
CA THR A 34 -9.87 -12.73 0.10
C THR A 34 -8.82 -12.43 1.18
N ALA A 35 -9.13 -12.77 2.43
CA ALA A 35 -8.19 -12.67 3.54
C ALA A 35 -6.85 -13.37 3.24
N GLN A 36 -6.90 -14.60 2.69
CA GLN A 36 -5.70 -15.35 2.33
C GLN A 36 -4.89 -14.66 1.24
N GLN A 37 -5.54 -14.09 0.22
CA GLN A 37 -4.84 -13.38 -0.85
C GLN A 37 -4.13 -12.13 -0.33
N LEU A 38 -4.78 -11.34 0.52
CA LEU A 38 -4.17 -10.17 1.14
C LEU A 38 -2.96 -10.57 2.01
N VAL A 39 -3.11 -11.58 2.87
CA VAL A 39 -2.01 -12.06 3.73
C VAL A 39 -0.84 -12.61 2.90
N ASN A 40 -1.12 -13.38 1.85
CA ASN A 40 -0.09 -13.89 0.93
C ASN A 40 0.66 -12.76 0.20
N GLN A 41 -0.09 -11.75 -0.26
CA GLN A 41 0.50 -10.58 -0.91
C GLN A 41 1.40 -9.84 0.06
N TYR A 42 0.90 -9.51 1.27
CA TYR A 42 1.68 -8.81 2.29
C TYR A 42 2.94 -9.59 2.69
N ALA A 43 2.83 -10.91 2.88
CA ALA A 43 3.97 -11.76 3.17
C ALA A 43 5.06 -11.70 2.08
N THR A 44 4.63 -11.69 0.81
CA THR A 44 5.52 -11.61 -0.35
C THR A 44 6.16 -10.22 -0.47
N ASP A 45 5.36 -9.15 -0.30
CA ASP A 45 5.81 -7.76 -0.43
C ASP A 45 6.87 -7.39 0.60
N TYR A 46 6.82 -7.99 1.80
CA TYR A 46 7.73 -7.70 2.91
C TYR A 46 8.71 -8.83 3.26
N ASP A 47 8.74 -9.92 2.49
CA ASP A 47 9.61 -11.09 2.72
C ASP A 47 9.50 -11.64 4.16
N ILE A 48 8.26 -11.87 4.60
CA ILE A 48 7.92 -12.41 5.93
C ILE A 48 7.07 -13.67 5.80
N THR A 49 6.93 -14.44 6.88
CA THR A 49 6.07 -15.63 6.85
C THR A 49 4.59 -15.26 6.77
N LEU A 50 3.76 -16.19 6.28
CA LEU A 50 2.30 -16.02 6.27
C LEU A 50 1.74 -15.76 7.67
N GLU A 51 2.28 -16.44 8.68
CA GLU A 51 1.87 -16.28 10.08
C GLU A 51 2.18 -14.86 10.57
N GLN A 52 3.40 -14.37 10.33
CA GLN A 52 3.79 -13.00 10.67
C GLN A 52 2.92 -11.96 9.94
N ALA A 53 2.63 -12.17 8.66
CA ALA A 53 1.76 -11.30 7.89
C ALA A 53 0.33 -11.28 8.44
N SER A 54 -0.21 -12.46 8.79
CA SER A 54 -1.54 -12.61 9.39
C SER A 54 -1.64 -11.84 10.71
N ASP A 55 -0.63 -12.00 11.59
CA ASP A 55 -0.54 -11.33 12.87
C ASP A 55 -0.42 -9.80 12.72
N LEU A 56 0.45 -9.35 11.80
CA LEU A 56 0.66 -7.92 11.54
C LEU A 56 -0.57 -7.22 10.96
N LEU A 57 -1.38 -7.94 10.18
CA LEU A 57 -2.65 -7.46 9.62
C LEU A 57 -3.84 -7.65 10.56
N GLY A 58 -3.67 -8.40 11.65
CA GLY A 58 -4.77 -8.77 12.56
C GLY A 58 -5.85 -9.63 11.89
N ILE A 59 -5.45 -10.47 10.93
CA ILE A 59 -6.36 -11.36 10.19
C ILE A 59 -6.25 -12.77 10.77
N ASN A 60 -7.38 -13.41 11.05
CA ASN A 60 -7.45 -14.83 11.37
C ASN A 60 -7.85 -15.63 10.13
N LEU A 61 -6.90 -16.35 9.53
CA LEU A 61 -7.14 -17.14 8.31
C LEU A 61 -8.05 -18.36 8.51
N TYR A 62 -8.29 -18.77 9.75
CA TYR A 62 -9.20 -19.89 10.08
C TYR A 62 -10.65 -19.43 10.25
N GLU A 63 -10.90 -18.13 10.36
CA GLU A 63 -12.24 -17.59 10.47
C GLU A 63 -12.91 -17.50 9.09
N ARG A 64 -14.14 -17.99 9.01
CA ARG A 64 -14.98 -17.80 7.83
C ARG A 64 -15.52 -16.38 7.83
N SER A 65 -14.83 -15.50 7.13
CA SER A 65 -15.30 -14.14 6.84
C SER A 65 -15.80 -14.05 5.40
N SER A 66 -16.95 -13.40 5.20
CA SER A 66 -17.44 -12.99 3.88
C SER A 66 -16.92 -11.61 3.47
N GLN A 67 -16.04 -11.00 4.27
CA GLN A 67 -15.48 -9.70 3.98
C GLN A 67 -14.46 -9.80 2.85
N THR A 68 -14.37 -8.70 2.11
CA THR A 68 -13.41 -8.52 1.04
C THR A 68 -12.27 -7.64 1.54
N TYR A 69 -11.20 -7.58 0.77
CA TYR A 69 -10.00 -6.85 1.14
C TYR A 69 -9.44 -6.11 -0.07
N ARG A 70 -8.91 -4.91 0.16
CA ARG A 70 -8.30 -4.06 -0.88
C ARG A 70 -7.03 -3.42 -0.31
N THR A 71 -6.05 -3.22 -1.18
CA THR A 71 -4.91 -2.34 -0.91
C THR A 71 -5.13 -1.06 -1.69
N ILE A 72 -5.19 0.07 -0.99
CA ILE A 72 -5.29 1.39 -1.62
C ILE A 72 -3.94 2.08 -1.45
N SER A 73 -3.35 2.55 -2.53
CA SER A 73 -2.01 3.14 -2.52
C SER A 73 -2.03 4.53 -3.12
N THR A 74 -1.43 5.51 -2.46
CA THR A 74 -1.31 6.87 -3.00
C THR A 74 0.14 7.33 -2.99
N GLN A 75 0.60 7.99 -4.07
CA GLN A 75 1.96 8.51 -4.14
C GLN A 75 2.07 9.88 -3.50
N ILE A 76 3.17 10.10 -2.77
CA ILE A 76 3.57 11.40 -2.24
C ILE A 76 4.81 11.89 -2.99
N THR A 77 4.87 13.19 -3.28
CA THR A 77 6.05 13.78 -3.92
C THR A 77 7.01 14.28 -2.86
N VAL A 78 8.12 13.57 -2.65
CA VAL A 78 9.22 14.02 -1.78
C VAL A 78 10.13 14.98 -2.57
N THR A 79 10.50 14.57 -3.79
CA THR A 79 11.16 15.41 -4.80
C THR A 79 10.63 15.04 -6.19
N ASN A 80 10.96 15.83 -7.21
CA ASN A 80 10.56 15.51 -8.59
C ASN A 80 11.07 14.14 -9.06
N SER A 81 12.19 13.66 -8.50
CA SER A 81 12.81 12.37 -8.83
C SER A 81 12.49 11.25 -7.85
N TYR A 82 11.86 11.53 -6.71
CA TYR A 82 11.57 10.53 -5.68
C TYR A 82 10.15 10.68 -5.16
N LYS A 83 9.29 9.71 -5.50
CA LYS A 83 7.85 9.72 -5.21
C LYS A 83 7.39 8.39 -4.58
N PRO A 84 7.73 8.13 -3.31
CA PRO A 84 7.27 6.92 -2.62
C PRO A 84 5.75 6.92 -2.47
N SER A 85 5.17 5.79 -2.06
CA SER A 85 3.72 5.67 -1.83
C SER A 85 3.38 5.27 -0.41
N ILE A 86 2.18 5.64 0.02
CA ILE A 86 1.54 5.17 1.25
C ILE A 86 0.52 4.12 0.84
N SER A 87 0.57 2.94 1.45
CA SER A 87 -0.36 1.84 1.21
C SER A 87 -1.24 1.63 2.44
N PHE A 88 -2.55 1.62 2.22
CA PHE A 88 -3.60 1.31 3.18
C PHE A 88 -4.12 -0.09 2.90
N TYR A 89 -3.94 -0.99 3.85
CA TYR A 89 -4.48 -2.34 3.78
C TYR A 89 -5.84 -2.34 4.46
N CYS A 90 -6.89 -2.58 3.69
CA CYS A 90 -8.26 -2.36 4.13
C CYS A 90 -9.06 -3.67 4.12
N GLU A 91 -9.87 -3.86 5.15
CA GLU A 91 -11.03 -4.73 5.04
C GLU A 91 -12.20 -3.92 4.47
N THR A 92 -12.86 -4.49 3.47
CA THR A 92 -13.94 -3.88 2.73
C THR A 92 -15.19 -4.77 2.74
N THR A 93 -16.31 -4.17 2.43
CA THR A 93 -17.53 -4.87 2.04
C THR A 93 -17.94 -4.40 0.66
N GLU A 94 -18.11 -5.36 -0.25
CA GLU A 94 -18.40 -5.09 -1.65
C GLU A 94 -19.54 -6.00 -2.11
N TYR A 95 -20.67 -5.40 -2.50
CA TYR A 95 -21.84 -6.11 -3.00
C TYR A 95 -22.58 -5.29 -4.05
N GLY A 96 -22.73 -5.84 -5.25
CA GLY A 96 -23.38 -5.15 -6.36
C GLY A 96 -22.64 -3.85 -6.69
N THR A 97 -23.32 -2.71 -6.56
CA THR A 97 -22.74 -1.38 -6.76
C THR A 97 -22.13 -0.77 -5.49
N TYR A 98 -22.38 -1.37 -4.33
CA TYR A 98 -21.88 -0.86 -3.06
C TYR A 98 -20.46 -1.38 -2.80
N HIS A 99 -19.58 -0.45 -2.43
CA HIS A 99 -18.23 -0.72 -1.96
C HIS A 99 -17.94 0.24 -0.81
N GLY A 100 -17.39 -0.28 0.29
CA GLY A 100 -16.98 0.53 1.42
C GLY A 100 -15.88 -0.14 2.24
N ILE A 101 -14.98 0.67 2.76
CA ILE A 101 -13.98 0.33 3.76
C ILE A 101 -14.69 0.19 5.11
N ILE A 102 -14.50 -0.96 5.75
CA ILE A 102 -14.97 -1.21 7.12
C ILE A 102 -13.91 -0.71 8.10
N ARG A 103 -12.66 -1.09 7.84
CA ARG A 103 -11.51 -0.71 8.66
C ARG A 103 -10.24 -0.67 7.83
N VAL A 104 -9.35 0.26 8.19
CA VAL A 104 -7.94 0.16 7.83
C VAL A 104 -7.31 -0.80 8.83
N LEU A 105 -6.66 -1.84 8.33
CA LEU A 105 -5.98 -2.88 9.12
C LEU A 105 -4.54 -2.52 9.44
N ARG A 106 -3.92 -1.82 8.48
CA ARG A 106 -2.51 -1.45 8.53
C ARG A 106 -2.21 -0.41 7.49
N THR A 107 -1.16 0.37 7.74
CA THR A 107 -0.59 1.28 6.74
C THR A 107 0.90 1.12 6.67
N GLU A 108 1.46 1.26 5.48
CA GLU A 108 2.90 1.21 5.27
C GLU A 108 3.34 2.29 4.30
N ILE A 109 4.60 2.71 4.41
CA ILE A 109 5.24 3.58 3.44
C ILE A 109 6.09 2.70 2.52
N ASN A 110 5.64 2.51 1.28
CA ASN A 110 6.47 1.89 0.25
C ASN A 110 7.49 2.93 -0.26
N ARG A 111 8.70 2.79 0.25
CA ARG A 111 9.82 3.71 -0.02
C ARG A 111 10.49 3.46 -1.37
N ASN A 112 10.17 2.35 -2.06
CA ASN A 112 10.77 2.02 -3.34
C ASN A 112 10.15 2.85 -4.47
N TYR A 113 10.97 3.61 -5.18
CA TYR A 113 10.57 4.36 -6.37
C TYR A 113 11.70 4.33 -7.40
N ASN A 114 11.47 3.69 -8.55
CA ASN A 114 12.46 3.55 -9.62
C ASN A 114 13.83 3.02 -9.14
N GLY A 115 13.82 2.02 -8.25
CA GLY A 115 15.03 1.42 -7.67
C GLY A 115 15.70 2.25 -6.58
N MET A 116 15.15 3.42 -6.24
CA MET A 116 15.58 4.22 -5.09
C MET A 116 14.73 3.89 -3.87
N SER A 117 15.38 3.72 -2.73
CA SER A 117 14.72 3.63 -1.43
C SER A 117 15.43 4.55 -0.45
N LYS A 118 14.66 5.33 0.31
CA LYS A 118 15.14 6.25 1.34
C LYS A 118 14.56 5.84 2.68
N GLN A 119 15.31 5.96 3.76
CA GLN A 119 14.77 5.73 5.10
C GLN A 119 13.82 6.87 5.47
N PHE A 120 12.76 6.58 6.22
CA PHE A 120 11.84 7.58 6.76
C PHE A 120 11.90 7.59 8.29
N SER A 121 11.90 8.79 8.89
CA SER A 121 11.75 9.01 10.32
C SER A 121 10.71 10.12 10.54
N GLY A 122 9.69 9.85 11.33
CA GLY A 122 8.56 10.77 11.47
C GLY A 122 7.28 10.06 11.86
N SER A 123 6.14 10.60 11.44
CA SER A 123 4.82 10.06 11.75
C SER A 123 3.93 9.98 10.50
N LEU A 124 3.08 8.96 10.47
CA LEU A 124 1.93 8.84 9.57
C LEU A 124 0.66 8.84 10.41
N TYR A 125 -0.11 9.91 10.32
CA TYR A 125 -1.47 9.99 10.84
C TYR A 125 -2.46 9.50 9.79
N VAL A 126 -3.46 8.73 10.23
CA VAL A 126 -4.50 8.17 9.37
C VAL A 126 -5.85 8.29 10.08
N ASN A 127 -6.86 8.71 9.34
CA ASN A 127 -8.24 8.81 9.79
C ASN A 127 -9.16 8.24 8.70
N LEU A 128 -9.93 7.21 9.04
CA LEU A 128 -10.98 6.70 8.15
C LEU A 128 -12.22 7.58 8.34
N GLU A 129 -12.27 8.73 7.66
CA GLU A 129 -13.32 9.74 7.84
C GLU A 129 -14.71 9.17 7.50
N GLN A 130 -14.80 8.37 6.43
CA GLN A 130 -16.01 7.75 5.91
C GLN A 130 -15.67 6.40 5.26
N ALA A 131 -16.69 5.57 4.95
CA ALA A 131 -16.49 4.27 4.33
C ALA A 131 -15.74 4.34 2.98
N ASP A 132 -15.73 5.48 2.31
CA ASP A 132 -15.07 5.70 1.02
C ASP A 132 -13.90 6.68 1.11
N ARG A 133 -13.52 7.16 2.31
CA ARG A 133 -12.57 8.27 2.44
C ARG A 133 -11.60 8.12 3.60
N ILE A 134 -10.32 8.03 3.26
CA ILE A 134 -9.21 8.05 4.21
C ILE A 134 -8.50 9.40 4.11
N PHE A 135 -8.38 10.11 5.24
CA PHE A 135 -7.49 11.25 5.38
C PHE A 135 -6.17 10.81 6.01
N TYR A 136 -5.06 11.35 5.52
CA TYR A 136 -3.74 11.06 6.06
C TYR A 136 -2.85 12.28 6.11
N ILE A 137 -1.90 12.27 7.04
CA ILE A 137 -0.81 13.24 7.14
C ILE A 137 0.49 12.47 7.31
N ILE A 138 1.43 12.67 6.39
CA ILE A 138 2.83 12.26 6.59
C ILE A 138 3.64 13.48 6.99
N ASN A 139 4.38 13.34 8.09
CA ASN A 139 5.24 14.37 8.62
C ASN A 139 6.57 13.77 9.07
N GLY A 140 7.67 14.12 8.43
CA GLY A 140 8.99 13.64 8.83
C GLY A 140 10.07 13.84 7.79
N ASP A 141 11.20 13.20 8.03
CA ASP A 141 12.41 13.32 7.25
C ASP A 141 12.73 12.02 6.51
N PHE A 142 13.09 12.16 5.24
CA PHE A 142 13.72 11.10 4.47
C PHE A 142 15.25 11.20 4.56
N PHE A 143 15.94 10.06 4.55
CA PHE A 143 17.41 9.93 4.64
C PHE A 143 17.95 9.01 3.55
N ASN A 144 19.18 9.27 3.07
CA ASN A 144 19.78 8.50 1.98
C ASN A 144 20.20 7.08 2.37
N ASN A 145 20.53 6.82 3.64
CA ASN A 145 21.09 5.56 4.11
C ASN A 145 20.34 5.08 5.36
N GLY A 146 20.08 3.77 5.43
CA GLY A 146 19.65 3.04 6.63
C GLY A 146 18.45 2.12 6.42
N SER A 147 18.14 1.30 7.43
CA SER A 147 16.97 0.41 7.47
C SER A 147 15.83 1.12 8.19
N SER A 148 14.62 1.07 7.62
CA SER A 148 13.41 1.56 8.31
C SER A 148 12.82 0.44 9.14
N THR A 149 12.33 0.78 10.34
CA THR A 149 11.54 -0.13 11.17
C THR A 149 10.17 -0.31 10.53
N LEU A 150 9.71 -1.56 10.41
CA LEU A 150 8.31 -1.87 10.10
C LEU A 150 7.42 -1.06 11.04
N SER A 151 6.37 -0.46 10.50
CA SER A 151 5.48 0.41 11.25
C SER A 151 4.54 -0.42 12.15
N GLY A 152 3.93 0.17 13.17
CA GLY A 152 2.94 -0.51 14.02
C GLY A 152 1.61 -0.76 13.27
N GLY A 153 0.91 -1.84 13.59
CA GLY A 153 -0.42 -2.11 13.02
C GLY A 153 -1.42 -1.00 13.38
N LEU A 154 -2.29 -0.65 12.44
CA LEU A 154 -3.37 0.33 12.63
C LEU A 154 -4.70 -0.36 12.43
N ASN A 155 -5.38 -0.75 13.50
CA ASN A 155 -6.76 -1.23 13.40
C ASN A 155 -7.69 -0.06 13.70
N ILE A 156 -8.13 0.67 12.66
CA ILE A 156 -9.04 1.81 12.80
C ILE A 156 -10.30 1.62 11.95
N GLY A 157 -11.46 1.79 12.59
CA GLY A 157 -12.78 1.80 11.95
C GLY A 157 -13.21 3.19 11.48
N ILE A 158 -14.43 3.26 10.93
CA ILE A 158 -15.00 4.52 10.43
C ILE A 158 -15.15 5.54 11.57
N GLY A 159 -14.65 6.76 11.34
CA GLY A 159 -14.61 7.85 12.31
C GLY A 159 -13.45 7.77 13.29
N GLU A 160 -12.62 6.72 13.21
CA GLU A 160 -11.46 6.55 14.07
C GLU A 160 -10.17 6.98 13.37
N SER A 161 -9.18 7.31 14.19
CA SER A 161 -7.86 7.73 13.71
C SER A 161 -6.75 7.18 14.57
N ALA A 162 -5.57 7.07 13.98
CA ALA A 162 -4.37 6.65 14.67
C ALA A 162 -3.13 7.29 14.03
N SER A 163 -2.04 7.35 14.79
CA SER A 163 -0.75 7.82 14.31
C SER A 163 0.30 6.76 14.54
N VAL A 164 1.06 6.44 13.49
CA VAL A 164 2.21 5.55 13.58
C VAL A 164 3.48 6.38 13.56
N ASN A 165 4.37 6.14 14.52
CA ASN A 165 5.68 6.77 14.58
C ASN A 165 6.74 5.83 14.02
N PHE A 166 7.55 6.35 13.12
CA PHE A 166 8.65 5.68 12.46
C PHE A 166 9.94 6.21 13.09
N GLY A 167 10.63 5.36 13.85
CA GLY A 167 11.90 5.70 14.47
C GLY A 167 13.08 5.52 13.51
N GLY A 168 14.00 6.48 13.49
CA GLY A 168 15.28 6.38 12.79
C GLY A 168 16.34 7.26 13.47
N SER A 169 17.53 6.71 13.68
CA SER A 169 18.57 7.33 14.52
C SER A 169 19.81 7.75 13.73
N TYR A 170 19.76 8.72 12.80
CA TYR A 170 20.99 9.23 12.16
C TYR A 170 20.88 10.71 11.77
N VAL A 171 21.79 11.54 12.29
CA VAL A 171 21.83 12.99 12.06
C VAL A 171 22.61 13.36 10.78
N SER A 172 23.40 12.42 10.23
CA SER A 172 24.14 12.60 8.97
C SER A 172 23.45 11.87 7.82
N ASN A 173 23.20 12.55 6.70
CA ASN A 173 22.54 12.06 5.45
C ASN A 173 21.05 12.37 5.29
N HIS A 174 20.54 13.44 5.91
CA HIS A 174 19.22 13.99 5.60
C HIS A 174 19.06 14.20 4.08
N TYR A 175 17.98 13.67 3.53
CA TYR A 175 17.61 13.82 2.13
C TYR A 175 16.58 14.94 1.98
N LYS A 176 15.43 14.83 2.65
CA LYS A 176 14.34 15.81 2.52
C LYS A 176 13.29 15.68 3.64
N TYR A 177 12.96 16.79 4.27
CA TYR A 177 11.76 16.94 5.09
C TYR A 177 10.50 16.97 4.22
N VAL A 178 9.44 16.30 4.68
CA VAL A 178 8.11 16.28 4.06
C VAL A 178 7.05 16.48 5.13
N TYR A 179 6.21 17.49 4.90
CA TYR A 179 4.86 17.55 5.45
C TYR A 179 3.90 17.47 4.27
N HIS A 180 3.03 16.48 4.25
CA HIS A 180 2.03 16.33 3.21
C HIS A 180 0.77 15.72 3.81
N GLU A 181 -0.36 16.33 3.50
CA GLU A 181 -1.69 15.84 3.85
C GLU A 181 -2.48 15.57 2.59
N GLY A 182 -3.36 14.59 2.64
CA GLY A 182 -4.15 14.19 1.50
C GLY A 182 -5.37 13.38 1.89
N ARG A 183 -6.24 13.18 0.89
CA ARG A 183 -7.38 12.28 0.98
C ARG A 183 -7.30 11.25 -0.12
N VAL A 184 -7.69 10.04 0.23
CA VAL A 184 -7.82 8.91 -0.68
C VAL A 184 -9.29 8.52 -0.71
N HIS A 185 -9.82 8.36 -1.92
CA HIS A 185 -11.15 7.85 -2.16
C HIS A 185 -11.10 6.39 -2.60
N PHE A 186 -11.99 5.57 -2.06
CA PHE A 186 -12.16 4.16 -2.43
C PHE A 186 -13.25 3.99 -3.48
#